data_AF-A0A2V7UKZ2-F1
#
_entry.id   AF-A0A2V7UKZ2-F1
#
_cell.length_a   1.000
_cell.length_b   1.000
_cell.length_c   1.000
_cell.angle_alpha   90.00
_cell.angle_beta   90.00
_cell.angle_gamma   90.00
#
_symmetry.space_group_name_H-M   'P 1'
#
loop_
_entity.id
_entity.type
_entity.pdbx_description
1 polymer ?
#
loop_
_entity_poly.entity_id
_entity_poly.type
_entity_poly.pdbx_seq_one_letter_code
_entity_poly.pdbx_strand_id
1 'polypeptide(L)'
;MSLARIGRLPLGLLIVGLICSCLLRFVPSGNLAVLQNRVGRSDPQLLGPGLHWRIPLWESVETYPRRPVTLQGEVGVVSRDRIKVSLPYELGVELDEEKVLRAHREAGGAGAVDWIRHETEAALRRTAKWADAYQLLRDTLPAAPRATLEKSLARWGLVQGSLKVGPGRVRPEILASFSSQRLRALRKPSTERLVVIGVDGADWDFALPMIRRGELPNLARLRREGAYGKIRTNNPPLSPLLWTTVATGKSPDLHGINDFLVVDLKSGQMRPISSDFRKVKAFWNIATDAGLTSEVVAWWATWPAEPIRGILVSDRVSYSTFSFLEGAKPGGGETFPEGYFQEIQPSLIGEKDIRPGDLSPLVLVTAAELAAARTPEARSGERGEDLESLATLIRVLASTENYRRITLDLLRRKQPDLFAVYFQGIDEINHRYAHLSSPRMTGVSPERFRKYSDAVAGFYRLQDRLLGEILRNISPETTVIVLSDHGFLTGAARPRDVPPFISQQPGLWHAPFGLLVLWGNHVKPGPLPTASLFDILPTILDLLGLPPAKDLPGRSLRSALDPSFLGGSKLPPIASYEAYGDPLRASTENAAQGASPDSEAMVETLRSLG
;
A
#
# COMPACT_ATOMS: atom_id res chain seq x y z
N MET A 1 -77.72 -26.31 -41.46
CA MET A 1 -77.78 -25.74 -40.10
C MET A 1 -77.10 -24.38 -40.11
N SER A 2 -77.67 -23.44 -39.34
CA SER A 2 -77.52 -21.98 -39.40
C SER A 2 -76.08 -21.45 -39.23
N LEU A 3 -75.63 -20.59 -40.16
CA LEU A 3 -74.53 -19.63 -39.99
C LEU A 3 -75.15 -18.24 -39.83
N ALA A 4 -75.35 -17.82 -38.58
CA ALA A 4 -75.87 -16.50 -38.24
C ALA A 4 -74.79 -15.65 -37.55
N ARG A 5 -74.62 -14.43 -38.08
CA ARG A 5 -74.17 -13.19 -37.41
C ARG A 5 -72.78 -13.20 -36.75
N ILE A 6 -71.77 -12.79 -37.51
CA ILE A 6 -70.65 -12.01 -36.96
C ILE A 6 -70.88 -10.56 -37.35
N GLY A 7 -71.19 -9.72 -36.36
CA GLY A 7 -71.55 -8.33 -36.53
C GLY A 7 -70.41 -7.51 -37.12
N ARG A 8 -70.75 -6.69 -38.13
CA ARG A 8 -69.95 -5.52 -38.50
C ARG A 8 -69.92 -4.58 -37.31
N LEU A 9 -68.79 -4.46 -36.61
CA LEU A 9 -68.54 -3.26 -35.81
C LEU A 9 -68.57 -2.07 -36.79
N PRO A 10 -69.44 -1.07 -36.61
CA PRO A 10 -69.48 0.08 -37.50
C PRO A 10 -68.12 0.78 -37.44
N LEU A 11 -67.55 1.08 -38.60
CA LEU A 11 -66.26 1.77 -38.78
C LEU A 11 -66.11 3.01 -37.86
N GLY A 12 -67.22 3.67 -37.51
CA GLY A 12 -67.28 4.75 -36.53
C GLY A 12 -66.85 4.37 -35.11
N LEU A 13 -67.15 3.17 -34.60
CA LEU A 13 -66.67 2.72 -33.28
C LEU A 13 -65.17 2.45 -33.28
N LEU A 14 -64.61 2.01 -34.40
CA LEU A 14 -63.17 1.84 -34.60
C LEU A 14 -62.45 3.18 -34.65
N ILE A 15 -63.00 4.17 -35.35
CA ILE A 15 -62.47 5.54 -35.42
C ILE A 15 -62.57 6.23 -34.05
N VAL A 16 -63.70 6.12 -33.36
CA VAL A 16 -63.87 6.66 -31.99
C VAL A 16 -62.91 5.95 -31.03
N GLY A 17 -62.74 4.64 -31.11
CA GLY A 17 -61.74 3.90 -30.32
C GLY A 17 -60.30 4.35 -30.60
N LEU A 18 -59.97 4.66 -31.87
CA LEU A 18 -58.65 5.17 -32.25
C LEU A 18 -58.42 6.62 -31.76
N ILE A 19 -59.44 7.48 -31.87
CA ILE A 19 -59.40 8.86 -31.36
C ILE A 19 -59.31 8.88 -29.83
N CYS A 20 -60.12 8.06 -29.15
CA CYS A 20 -60.05 7.89 -27.70
C CYS A 20 -58.70 7.33 -27.24
N SER A 21 -58.09 6.38 -27.97
CA SER A 21 -56.76 5.88 -27.62
C SER A 21 -55.64 6.89 -27.90
N CYS A 22 -55.87 7.88 -28.75
CA CYS A 22 -54.98 9.03 -28.92
C CYS A 22 -55.15 10.06 -27.79
N LEU A 23 -56.38 10.38 -27.41
CA LEU A 23 -56.71 11.45 -26.45
C LEU A 23 -56.62 11.03 -24.97
N LEU A 24 -56.85 9.76 -24.67
CA LEU A 24 -56.90 9.27 -23.29
C LEU A 24 -55.69 8.39 -22.99
N ARG A 25 -55.06 8.64 -21.85
CA ARG A 25 -53.96 7.83 -21.34
C ARG A 25 -54.30 7.29 -19.96
N PHE A 26 -54.22 5.97 -19.81
CA PHE A 26 -54.39 5.32 -18.52
C PHE A 26 -53.04 5.19 -17.80
N VAL A 27 -53.01 5.60 -16.53
CA VAL A 27 -51.86 5.48 -15.63
C VAL A 27 -52.17 4.40 -14.59
N PRO A 28 -51.42 3.27 -14.57
CA PRO A 28 -51.62 2.21 -13.59
C PRO A 28 -51.30 2.67 -12.16
N SER A 29 -51.98 2.09 -11.16
CA SER A 29 -51.83 2.45 -9.74
C SER A 29 -50.44 2.23 -9.12
N GLY A 30 -49.55 1.51 -9.82
CA GLY A 30 -48.15 1.28 -9.42
C GLY A 30 -47.13 2.18 -10.12
N ASN A 31 -47.58 3.14 -10.95
CA ASN A 31 -46.72 3.97 -11.78
C ASN A 31 -46.87 5.45 -11.44
N LEU A 32 -45.80 6.21 -11.66
CA LEU A 32 -45.82 7.65 -11.82
C LEU A 32 -46.04 7.97 -13.30
N ALA A 33 -46.68 9.09 -13.59
CA ALA A 33 -46.76 9.59 -14.96
C ALA A 33 -46.52 11.09 -14.98
N VAL A 34 -45.82 11.56 -16.00
CA VAL A 34 -45.59 13.00 -16.22
C VAL A 34 -46.15 13.41 -17.56
N LEU A 35 -46.99 14.44 -17.51
CA LEU A 35 -47.47 15.19 -18.67
C LEU A 35 -46.46 16.29 -19.00
N GLN A 36 -45.92 16.23 -20.20
CA GLN A 36 -44.96 17.21 -20.73
C GLN A 36 -45.54 17.86 -21.99
N ASN A 37 -45.58 19.19 -22.01
CA ASN A 37 -45.95 19.94 -23.20
C ASN A 37 -44.74 20.06 -24.14
N ARG A 38 -44.96 19.76 -25.42
CA ARG A 38 -43.98 19.81 -26.51
C ARG A 38 -43.98 21.16 -27.22
N VAL A 39 -45.05 21.94 -27.07
CA VAL A 39 -45.27 23.22 -27.76
C VAL A 39 -45.50 24.30 -26.69
N GLY A 40 -44.40 24.87 -26.20
CA GLY A 40 -44.38 25.90 -25.14
C GLY A 40 -43.55 25.49 -23.92
N ARG A 41 -43.17 26.45 -23.06
CA ARG A 41 -42.40 26.22 -21.83
C ARG A 41 -43.31 26.11 -20.59
N SER A 42 -44.31 25.24 -20.62
CA SER A 42 -45.06 24.93 -19.40
C SER A 42 -44.33 23.87 -18.59
N ASP A 43 -44.33 24.00 -17.26
CA ASP A 43 -43.69 23.03 -16.36
C ASP A 43 -44.35 21.64 -16.46
N PRO A 44 -43.57 20.55 -16.35
CA PRO A 44 -44.10 19.18 -16.28
C PRO A 44 -45.06 19.01 -15.12
N GLN A 45 -46.11 18.22 -15.33
CA GLN A 45 -47.12 17.92 -14.32
C GLN A 45 -47.17 16.43 -14.00
N LEU A 46 -47.24 16.10 -12.70
CA LEU A 46 -47.49 14.73 -12.24
C LEU A 46 -48.95 14.34 -12.46
N LEU A 47 -49.17 13.15 -12.99
CA LEU A 47 -50.47 12.53 -13.11
C LEU A 47 -50.57 11.36 -12.14
N GLY A 48 -51.66 11.33 -11.34
CA GLY A 48 -51.98 10.21 -10.47
C GLY A 48 -52.51 8.99 -11.24
N PRO A 49 -52.78 7.86 -10.55
CA PRO A 49 -53.43 6.71 -11.17
C PRO A 49 -54.80 7.04 -11.78
N GLY A 50 -55.14 6.43 -12.92
CA GLY A 50 -56.44 6.61 -13.56
C GLY A 50 -56.34 7.07 -15.02
N LEU A 51 -57.47 7.53 -15.57
CA LEU A 51 -57.58 7.94 -16.96
C LEU A 51 -57.42 9.45 -17.08
N HIS A 52 -56.46 9.88 -17.89
CA HIS A 52 -56.14 11.29 -18.11
C HIS A 52 -56.32 11.67 -19.56
N TRP A 53 -56.75 12.91 -19.78
CA TRP A 53 -56.83 13.50 -21.11
C TRP A 53 -55.50 14.13 -21.50
N ARG A 54 -55.13 14.04 -22.78
CA ARG A 54 -53.98 14.71 -23.36
C ARG A 54 -54.31 15.22 -24.75
N ILE A 55 -53.60 16.23 -25.21
CA ILE A 55 -53.66 16.76 -26.57
C ILE A 55 -52.59 16.05 -27.42
N PRO A 56 -52.98 15.18 -28.37
CA PRO A 56 -52.04 14.46 -29.23
C PRO A 56 -51.16 15.44 -30.00
N LEU A 57 -49.90 15.07 -30.26
CA LEU A 57 -48.86 15.88 -30.93
C LEU A 57 -48.35 17.10 -30.13
N TRP A 58 -49.13 17.65 -29.20
CA TRP A 58 -48.70 18.77 -28.35
C TRP A 58 -48.27 18.31 -26.96
N GLU A 59 -48.82 17.21 -26.46
CA GLU A 59 -48.51 16.69 -25.13
C GLU A 59 -48.05 15.23 -25.20
N SER A 60 -47.03 14.92 -24.40
CA SER A 60 -46.58 13.56 -24.12
C SER A 60 -46.83 13.19 -22.67
N VAL A 61 -47.31 11.97 -22.45
CA VAL A 61 -47.40 11.36 -21.14
C VAL A 61 -46.40 10.21 -21.09
N GLU A 62 -45.44 10.30 -20.18
CA GLU A 62 -44.46 9.25 -19.95
C GLU A 62 -44.69 8.62 -18.59
N THR A 63 -44.65 7.29 -18.52
CA THR A 63 -45.00 6.52 -17.33
C THR A 63 -43.77 5.80 -16.77
N TYR A 64 -43.57 5.87 -15.47
CA TYR A 64 -42.44 5.28 -14.75
C TYR A 64 -42.94 4.32 -13.66
N PRO A 65 -42.35 3.14 -13.51
CA PRO A 65 -42.71 2.27 -12.39
C PRO A 65 -42.23 2.88 -11.07
N ARG A 66 -43.01 2.76 -9.99
CA ARG A 66 -42.58 3.11 -8.62
C ARG A 66 -41.61 2.08 -8.01
N ARG A 67 -41.03 1.19 -8.83
CA ARG A 67 -40.06 0.16 -8.41
C ARG A 67 -38.65 0.58 -8.87
N PRO A 68 -37.59 0.09 -8.20
CA PRO A 68 -36.23 0.35 -8.65
C PRO A 68 -36.02 -0.08 -10.11
N VAL A 69 -35.42 0.81 -10.90
CA VAL A 69 -35.03 0.57 -12.29
C VAL A 69 -33.53 0.38 -12.33
N THR A 70 -33.07 -0.68 -12.99
CA THR A 70 -31.65 -0.91 -13.24
C THR A 70 -31.28 -0.39 -14.62
N LEU A 71 -30.37 0.59 -14.67
CA LEU A 71 -29.83 1.16 -15.89
C LEU A 71 -28.45 0.58 -16.16
N GLN A 72 -28.31 -0.18 -17.23
CA GLN A 72 -27.02 -0.64 -17.72
C GLN A 72 -26.60 0.19 -18.94
N GLY A 73 -25.30 0.46 -19.05
CA GLY A 73 -24.74 1.21 -20.17
C GLY A 73 -23.23 1.09 -20.26
N GLU A 74 -22.67 1.67 -21.32
CA GLU A 74 -21.23 1.72 -21.55
C GLU A 74 -20.85 3.12 -22.04
N VAL A 75 -19.89 3.75 -21.37
CA VAL A 75 -19.49 5.12 -21.66
C VAL A 75 -18.01 5.20 -22.06
N GLY A 76 -17.77 5.74 -23.25
CA GLY A 76 -16.40 6.05 -23.69
C GLY A 76 -15.87 7.27 -22.95
N VAL A 77 -14.84 7.11 -22.13
CA VAL A 77 -14.15 8.17 -21.39
C VAL A 77 -12.72 8.37 -21.87
N VAL A 78 -12.10 9.46 -21.43
CA VAL A 78 -10.66 9.71 -21.63
C VAL A 78 -10.04 9.83 -20.25
N SER A 79 -9.06 8.97 -19.98
CA SER A 79 -8.29 8.96 -18.74
C SER A 79 -7.37 10.18 -18.63
N ARG A 80 -6.81 10.40 -17.44
CA ARG A 80 -5.83 11.46 -17.16
C ARG A 80 -4.61 11.40 -18.08
N ASP A 81 -4.13 10.20 -18.39
CA ASP A 81 -3.04 9.90 -19.31
C ASP A 81 -3.47 9.85 -20.79
N ARG A 82 -4.66 10.39 -21.11
CA ARG A 82 -5.22 10.57 -22.47
C ARG A 82 -5.52 9.28 -23.22
N ILE A 83 -5.76 8.18 -22.51
CA ILE A 83 -6.20 6.92 -23.10
C ILE A 83 -7.73 6.90 -23.17
N LYS A 84 -8.26 6.49 -24.32
CA LYS A 84 -9.70 6.27 -24.47
C LYS A 84 -10.05 4.92 -23.85
N VAL A 85 -10.91 4.93 -22.83
CA VAL A 85 -11.39 3.74 -22.10
C VAL A 85 -12.90 3.66 -22.24
N SER A 86 -13.43 2.47 -22.49
CA SER A 86 -14.87 2.20 -22.49
C SER A 86 -15.27 1.63 -21.14
N LEU A 87 -16.11 2.33 -20.38
CA LEU A 87 -16.49 1.96 -19.02
C LEU A 87 -17.92 1.39 -18.98
N PRO A 88 -18.10 0.09 -18.74
CA PRO A 88 -19.41 -0.47 -18.47
C PRO A 88 -19.89 -0.02 -17.07
N TYR A 89 -21.18 0.25 -16.93
CA TYR A 89 -21.78 0.59 -15.65
C TYR A 89 -23.19 0.02 -15.50
N GLU A 90 -23.59 -0.16 -14.24
CA GLU A 90 -24.92 -0.54 -13.82
C GLU A 90 -25.35 0.39 -12.68
N LEU A 91 -26.50 1.04 -12.81
CA LEU A 91 -27.05 1.95 -11.81
C LEU A 91 -28.46 1.51 -11.41
N GLY A 92 -28.66 1.18 -10.13
CA GLY A 92 -30.00 1.04 -9.56
C GLY A 92 -30.57 2.40 -9.16
N VAL A 93 -31.77 2.77 -9.64
CA VAL A 93 -32.42 4.04 -9.27
C VAL A 93 -33.87 3.81 -8.89
N GLU A 94 -34.25 4.38 -7.76
CA GLU A 94 -35.66 4.55 -7.39
C GLU A 94 -36.17 5.90 -7.91
N LEU A 95 -37.19 5.84 -8.76
CA LEU A 95 -37.83 7.00 -9.37
C LEU A 95 -38.99 7.46 -8.49
N ASP A 96 -38.76 8.52 -7.73
CA ASP A 96 -39.78 9.23 -6.96
C ASP A 96 -40.32 10.45 -7.73
N GLU A 97 -41.37 11.05 -7.18
CA GLU A 97 -42.08 12.19 -7.78
C GLU A 97 -41.15 13.40 -8.02
N GLU A 98 -40.25 13.68 -7.09
CA GLU A 98 -39.32 14.81 -7.17
C GLU A 98 -38.29 14.62 -8.27
N LYS A 99 -37.65 13.43 -8.33
CA LYS A 99 -36.65 13.10 -9.35
C LYS A 99 -37.23 13.09 -10.75
N VAL A 100 -38.41 12.51 -10.93
CA VAL A 100 -39.05 12.43 -12.25
C VAL A 100 -39.42 13.83 -12.73
N LEU A 101 -40.02 14.68 -11.89
CA LEU A 101 -40.35 16.06 -12.26
C LEU A 101 -39.10 16.90 -12.54
N ARG A 102 -38.06 16.77 -11.71
CA ARG A 102 -36.78 17.46 -11.93
C ARG A 102 -36.16 17.05 -13.26
N ALA A 103 -36.11 15.75 -13.54
CA ALA A 103 -35.58 15.24 -14.78
C ALA A 103 -36.34 15.82 -15.99
N HIS A 104 -37.68 15.82 -15.99
CA HIS A 104 -38.46 16.42 -17.08
C HIS A 104 -38.23 17.93 -17.26
N ARG A 105 -37.99 18.67 -16.17
CA ARG A 105 -37.62 20.11 -16.25
C ARG A 105 -36.26 20.33 -16.89
N GLU A 106 -35.27 19.52 -16.54
CA GLU A 106 -33.89 19.69 -16.97
C GLU A 106 -33.58 19.02 -18.33
N ALA A 107 -34.33 17.97 -18.70
CA ALA A 107 -34.07 17.12 -19.86
C ALA A 107 -34.58 17.67 -21.20
N GLY A 108 -35.28 18.81 -21.21
CA GLY A 108 -35.74 19.45 -22.45
C GLY A 108 -36.65 18.57 -23.33
N GLY A 109 -37.39 17.64 -22.71
CA GLY A 109 -38.30 16.71 -23.39
C GLY A 109 -37.77 15.28 -23.55
N ALA A 110 -36.55 14.97 -23.11
CA ALA A 110 -36.12 13.59 -22.88
C ALA A 110 -36.70 13.06 -21.56
N GLY A 111 -37.05 11.77 -21.52
CA GLY A 111 -37.64 11.15 -20.34
C GLY A 111 -36.69 11.09 -19.13
N ALA A 112 -37.24 10.84 -17.94
CA ALA A 112 -36.46 10.82 -16.71
C ALA A 112 -35.32 9.78 -16.72
N VAL A 113 -35.53 8.62 -17.35
CA VAL A 113 -34.52 7.56 -17.48
C VAL A 113 -33.33 8.03 -18.33
N ASP A 114 -33.59 8.67 -19.47
CA ASP A 114 -32.55 9.14 -20.39
C ASP A 114 -31.74 10.29 -19.79
N TRP A 115 -32.39 11.18 -19.05
CA TRP A 115 -31.71 12.24 -18.31
C TRP A 115 -30.78 11.67 -17.23
N ILE A 116 -31.25 10.72 -16.42
CA ILE A 116 -30.42 10.06 -15.40
C ILE A 116 -29.22 9.36 -16.04
N ARG A 117 -29.43 8.67 -17.17
CA ARG A 117 -28.36 8.06 -17.96
C ARG A 117 -27.33 9.10 -18.38
N HIS A 118 -27.78 10.21 -18.96
CA HIS A 118 -26.92 11.30 -19.40
C HIS A 118 -26.07 11.87 -18.25
N GLU A 119 -26.68 12.18 -17.10
CA GLU A 119 -25.97 12.72 -15.94
C GLU A 119 -24.98 11.73 -15.34
N THR A 120 -25.33 10.44 -15.32
CA THR A 120 -24.44 9.36 -14.86
C THR A 120 -23.21 9.26 -15.76
N GLU A 121 -23.40 9.23 -17.07
CA GLU A 121 -22.31 9.19 -18.04
C GLU A 121 -21.45 10.46 -18.01
N ALA A 122 -22.07 11.63 -17.83
CA ALA A 122 -21.36 12.89 -17.65
C ALA A 122 -20.50 12.89 -16.37
N ALA A 123 -21.02 12.32 -15.27
CA ALA A 123 -20.27 12.15 -14.03
C ALA A 123 -19.08 11.20 -14.22
N LEU A 124 -19.28 10.05 -14.88
CA LEU A 124 -18.20 9.11 -15.21
C LEU A 124 -17.11 9.77 -16.08
N ARG A 125 -17.49 10.55 -17.09
CA ARG A 125 -16.54 11.32 -17.93
C ARG A 125 -15.75 12.35 -17.13
N ARG A 126 -16.37 13.02 -16.16
CA ARG A 126 -15.68 13.97 -15.27
C ARG A 126 -14.70 13.25 -14.34
N THR A 127 -15.12 12.14 -13.76
CA THR A 127 -14.30 11.31 -12.86
C THR A 127 -13.08 10.74 -13.59
N ALA A 128 -13.25 10.25 -14.82
CA ALA A 128 -12.17 9.67 -15.62
C ALA A 128 -11.00 10.63 -15.88
N LYS A 129 -11.24 11.96 -15.90
CA LYS A 129 -10.18 12.97 -16.06
C LYS A 129 -9.15 12.97 -14.92
N TRP A 130 -9.51 12.39 -13.78
CA TRP A 130 -8.68 12.30 -12.58
C TRP A 130 -8.14 10.89 -12.32
N ALA A 131 -8.49 9.93 -13.18
CA ALA A 131 -8.05 8.55 -13.08
C ALA A 131 -7.13 8.19 -14.26
N ASP A 132 -6.04 7.47 -14.00
CA ASP A 132 -5.20 6.91 -15.06
C ASP A 132 -5.90 5.74 -15.75
N ALA A 133 -5.52 5.44 -16.99
CA ALA A 133 -6.13 4.38 -17.80
C ALA A 133 -6.21 3.07 -17.02
N TYR A 134 -5.10 2.66 -16.39
CA TYR A 134 -5.05 1.44 -15.60
C TYR A 134 -6.01 1.44 -14.40
N GLN A 135 -6.20 2.57 -13.72
CA GLN A 135 -7.18 2.67 -12.61
C GLN A 135 -8.61 2.44 -13.10
N LEU A 136 -8.90 2.85 -14.34
CA LEU A 136 -10.18 2.62 -15.01
C LEU A 136 -10.34 1.18 -15.53
N LEU A 137 -9.24 0.47 -15.75
CA LEU A 137 -9.24 -0.94 -16.17
C LEU A 137 -9.44 -1.91 -15.00
N ARG A 138 -9.34 -1.46 -13.75
CA ARG A 138 -9.59 -2.29 -12.56
C ARG A 138 -11.07 -2.63 -12.40
N ASP A 139 -11.35 -3.74 -11.70
CA ASP A 139 -12.73 -4.18 -11.39
C ASP A 139 -13.51 -3.16 -10.56
N THR A 140 -12.81 -2.32 -9.79
CA THR A 140 -13.42 -1.25 -9.00
C THR A 140 -12.63 0.05 -9.13
N LEU A 141 -13.35 1.17 -9.19
CA LEU A 141 -12.74 2.50 -9.19
C LEU A 141 -12.05 2.77 -7.83
N PRO A 142 -10.82 3.33 -7.83
CA PRO A 142 -10.14 3.72 -6.59
C PRO A 142 -10.91 4.78 -5.79
N ALA A 143 -10.58 4.92 -4.50
CA ALA A 143 -11.31 5.77 -3.54
C ALA A 143 -11.46 7.23 -3.99
N ALA A 144 -10.41 7.87 -4.53
CA ALA A 144 -10.48 9.29 -4.89
C ALA A 144 -11.35 9.57 -6.14
N PRO A 145 -11.19 8.84 -7.27
CA PRO A 145 -12.15 8.91 -8.38
C PRO A 145 -13.57 8.52 -7.95
N ARG A 146 -13.71 7.51 -7.09
CA ARG A 146 -15.00 7.07 -6.55
C ARG A 146 -15.67 8.17 -5.73
N ALA A 147 -14.97 8.83 -4.82
CA ALA A 147 -15.51 9.94 -4.04
C ALA A 147 -15.95 11.11 -4.93
N THR A 148 -15.20 11.39 -6.01
CA THR A 148 -15.57 12.42 -7.00
C THR A 148 -16.87 12.04 -7.74
N LEU A 149 -17.00 10.77 -8.11
CA LEU A 149 -18.20 10.23 -8.75
C LEU A 149 -19.40 10.29 -7.80
N GLU A 150 -19.23 9.82 -6.57
CA GLU A 150 -20.27 9.83 -5.52
C GLU A 150 -20.74 11.26 -5.23
N LYS A 151 -19.82 12.22 -5.05
CA LYS A 151 -20.17 13.63 -4.87
C LYS A 151 -20.93 14.21 -6.06
N SER A 152 -20.62 13.75 -7.27
CA SER A 152 -21.32 14.20 -8.49
C SER A 152 -22.74 13.65 -8.56
N LEU A 153 -22.95 12.39 -8.17
CA LEU A 153 -24.25 11.72 -8.22
C LEU A 153 -25.17 12.11 -7.06
N ALA A 154 -24.60 12.37 -5.88
CA ALA A 154 -25.34 12.82 -4.70
C ALA A 154 -26.12 14.14 -4.96
N ARG A 155 -25.58 15.03 -5.81
CA ARG A 155 -26.27 16.27 -6.23
C ARG A 155 -27.61 16.03 -6.92
N TRP A 156 -27.80 14.83 -7.46
CA TRP A 156 -28.97 14.41 -8.21
C TRP A 156 -29.89 13.49 -7.41
N GLY A 157 -29.61 13.25 -6.12
CA GLY A 157 -30.37 12.30 -5.30
C GLY A 157 -30.22 10.84 -5.76
N LEU A 158 -29.18 10.54 -6.56
CA LEU A 158 -28.82 9.19 -6.97
C LEU A 158 -27.97 8.60 -5.83
N VAL A 159 -28.64 7.90 -4.91
CA VAL A 159 -28.09 7.46 -3.62
C VAL A 159 -26.92 6.48 -3.80
N GLN A 160 -25.95 6.60 -2.89
CA GLN A 160 -24.74 5.78 -2.77
C GLN A 160 -25.02 4.28 -2.74
N GLY A 161 -24.18 3.48 -3.42
CA GLY A 161 -24.19 2.01 -3.37
C GLY A 161 -24.91 1.30 -4.52
N SER A 162 -25.67 2.03 -5.35
CA SER A 162 -26.39 1.44 -6.49
C SER A 162 -25.65 1.53 -7.83
N LEU A 163 -24.60 2.35 -7.93
CA LEU A 163 -23.73 2.42 -9.11
C LEU A 163 -22.58 1.42 -8.99
N LYS A 164 -22.55 0.45 -9.90
CA LYS A 164 -21.41 -0.41 -10.17
C LYS A 164 -20.75 0.04 -11.47
N VAL A 165 -19.44 0.26 -11.43
CA VAL A 165 -18.65 0.51 -12.63
C VAL A 165 -17.82 -0.75 -12.83
N GLY A 166 -18.02 -1.43 -13.95
CA GLY A 166 -17.24 -2.61 -14.31
C GLY A 166 -15.86 -2.24 -14.85
N PRO A 167 -14.98 -3.24 -15.08
CA PRO A 167 -13.64 -3.00 -15.58
C PRO A 167 -13.69 -2.35 -16.95
N GLY A 168 -12.95 -1.26 -17.09
CA GLY A 168 -12.83 -0.55 -18.35
C GLY A 168 -12.22 -1.43 -19.44
N ARG A 169 -12.55 -1.10 -20.68
CA ARG A 169 -12.05 -1.77 -21.87
C ARG A 169 -11.29 -0.78 -22.74
N VAL A 170 -10.13 -1.18 -23.23
CA VAL A 170 -9.34 -0.42 -24.20
C VAL A 170 -9.13 -1.26 -25.45
N ARG A 171 -8.64 -0.63 -26.52
CA ARG A 171 -8.23 -1.38 -27.70
C ARG A 171 -7.12 -2.39 -27.35
N PRO A 172 -7.11 -3.60 -27.93
CA PRO A 172 -6.11 -4.63 -27.64
C PRO A 172 -4.66 -4.14 -27.77
N GLU A 173 -4.37 -3.24 -28.72
CA GLU A 173 -3.01 -2.70 -28.91
C GLU A 173 -2.58 -1.81 -27.73
N ILE A 174 -3.52 -1.07 -27.14
CA ILE A 174 -3.27 -0.24 -25.95
C ILE A 174 -3.09 -1.15 -24.74
N LEU A 175 -3.91 -2.19 -24.59
CA LEU A 175 -3.72 -3.18 -23.53
C LEU A 175 -2.36 -3.89 -23.65
N ALA A 176 -1.96 -4.24 -24.87
CA ALA A 176 -0.66 -4.84 -25.15
C ALA A 176 0.52 -3.90 -24.84
N SER A 177 0.31 -2.57 -24.94
CA SER A 177 1.31 -1.56 -24.53
C SER A 177 1.61 -1.58 -23.02
N PHE A 178 0.70 -2.17 -22.24
CA PHE A 178 0.82 -2.41 -20.81
C PHE A 178 1.29 -3.84 -20.48
N SER A 179 1.71 -4.64 -21.46
CA SER A 179 2.23 -5.99 -21.18
C SER A 179 3.61 -5.96 -20.50
N SER A 180 3.88 -6.94 -19.63
CA SER A 180 5.23 -7.16 -19.08
C SER A 180 6.28 -7.36 -20.18
N GLN A 181 5.89 -7.90 -21.34
CA GLN A 181 6.77 -8.00 -22.51
C GLN A 181 7.21 -6.62 -23.01
N ARG A 182 6.30 -5.64 -23.05
CA ARG A 182 6.65 -4.26 -23.41
C ARG A 182 7.58 -3.62 -22.39
N LEU A 183 7.33 -3.82 -21.09
CA LEU A 183 8.23 -3.31 -20.04
C LEU A 183 9.64 -3.90 -20.18
N ARG A 184 9.74 -5.22 -20.40
CA ARG A 184 11.03 -5.91 -20.65
C ARG A 184 11.76 -5.34 -21.86
N ALA A 185 11.04 -4.99 -22.92
CA ALA A 185 11.62 -4.39 -24.12
C ALA A 185 12.09 -2.93 -23.91
N LEU A 186 11.53 -2.21 -22.94
CA LEU A 186 11.95 -0.85 -22.58
C LEU A 186 13.17 -0.84 -21.65
N ARG A 187 13.44 -1.94 -20.94
CA ARG A 187 14.55 -2.05 -20.00
C ARG A 187 15.89 -1.97 -20.75
N LYS A 188 16.81 -1.14 -20.25
CA LYS A 188 18.21 -1.15 -20.69
C LYS A 188 18.85 -2.48 -20.26
N PRO A 189 19.46 -3.26 -21.17
CA PRO A 189 20.22 -4.44 -20.78
C PRO A 189 21.29 -4.06 -19.75
N SER A 190 21.35 -4.79 -18.65
CA SER A 190 22.24 -4.53 -17.53
C SER A 190 22.69 -5.86 -16.93
N THR A 191 23.95 -5.95 -16.55
CA THR A 191 24.50 -7.03 -15.71
C THR A 191 24.63 -6.61 -14.26
N GLU A 192 24.19 -5.38 -13.93
CA GLU A 192 24.27 -4.83 -12.59
C GLU A 192 23.37 -5.57 -11.62
N ARG A 193 23.89 -5.76 -10.42
CA ARG A 193 23.11 -6.24 -9.29
C ARG A 193 22.92 -5.13 -8.28
N LEU A 194 21.80 -5.16 -7.59
CA LEU A 194 21.45 -4.18 -6.58
C LEU A 194 21.17 -4.88 -5.25
N VAL A 195 21.75 -4.34 -4.17
CA VAL A 195 21.46 -4.76 -2.79
C VAL A 195 20.92 -3.55 -2.03
N VAL A 196 19.74 -3.69 -1.43
CA VAL A 196 19.11 -2.68 -0.60
C VAL A 196 19.07 -3.18 0.84
N ILE A 197 19.67 -2.44 1.77
CA ILE A 197 19.76 -2.78 3.19
C ILE A 197 19.03 -1.68 3.97
N GLY A 198 17.82 -2.01 4.42
CA GLY A 198 17.08 -1.19 5.36
C GLY A 198 17.54 -1.43 6.79
N VAL A 199 17.85 -0.37 7.52
CA VAL A 199 18.21 -0.40 8.94
C VAL A 199 17.31 0.58 9.67
N ASP A 200 16.32 0.10 10.40
CA ASP A 200 15.31 0.93 11.06
C ASP A 200 15.92 1.81 12.17
N GLY A 201 15.50 3.09 12.23
CA GLY A 201 15.92 4.04 13.27
C GLY A 201 17.41 4.41 13.32
N ALA A 202 18.18 4.19 12.24
CA ALA A 202 19.61 4.43 12.20
C ALA A 202 19.97 5.86 11.74
N ASP A 203 20.79 6.54 12.54
CA ASP A 203 21.07 7.97 12.36
C ASP A 203 22.58 8.30 12.31
N TRP A 204 22.93 9.34 11.53
CA TRP A 204 24.31 9.80 11.41
C TRP A 204 24.84 10.49 12.67
N ASP A 205 24.00 11.21 13.41
CA ASP A 205 24.43 11.95 14.60
C ASP A 205 24.84 10.98 15.72
N PHE A 206 24.28 9.76 15.76
CA PHE A 206 24.76 8.66 16.61
C PHE A 206 25.96 7.90 16.00
N ALA A 207 25.90 7.56 14.71
CA ALA A 207 26.92 6.73 14.06
C ALA A 207 28.27 7.45 13.86
N LEU A 208 28.28 8.76 13.56
CA LEU A 208 29.50 9.52 13.28
C LEU A 208 30.48 9.56 14.47
N PRO A 209 30.05 9.84 15.72
CA PRO A 209 30.90 9.68 16.89
C PRO A 209 31.53 8.28 17.01
N MET A 210 30.78 7.22 16.71
CA MET A 210 31.28 5.85 16.77
C MET A 210 32.29 5.54 15.66
N ILE A 211 32.03 6.01 14.43
CA ILE A 211 32.99 5.94 13.31
C ILE A 211 34.31 6.60 13.69
N ARG A 212 34.28 7.78 14.32
CA ARG A 212 35.49 8.48 14.77
C ARG A 212 36.27 7.70 15.83
N ARG A 213 35.61 6.85 16.63
CA ARG A 213 36.25 5.95 17.61
C ARG A 213 36.68 4.61 17.01
N GLY A 214 36.45 4.38 15.71
CA GLY A 214 36.81 3.13 15.04
C GLY A 214 35.85 1.97 15.31
N GLU A 215 34.66 2.23 15.85
CA GLU A 215 33.71 1.19 16.26
C GLU A 215 32.82 0.66 15.13
N LEU A 216 32.66 1.43 14.04
CA LEU A 216 31.80 1.08 12.89
C LEU A 216 32.62 1.05 11.59
N PRO A 217 33.57 0.10 11.43
CA PRO A 217 34.52 0.10 10.31
C PRO A 217 33.86 -0.08 8.94
N ASN A 218 32.76 -0.85 8.84
CA ASN A 218 32.11 -1.10 7.54
C ASN A 218 31.32 0.12 7.07
N LEU A 219 30.55 0.75 7.96
CA LEU A 219 29.85 2.00 7.67
C LEU A 219 30.84 3.16 7.41
N ALA A 220 31.96 3.20 8.13
CA ALA A 220 33.04 4.16 7.87
C ALA A 220 33.62 4.00 6.46
N ARG A 221 33.85 2.74 6.03
CA ARG A 221 34.29 2.42 4.66
C ARG A 221 33.26 2.89 3.63
N LEU A 222 31.99 2.51 3.82
CA LEU A 222 30.89 2.86 2.93
C LEU A 222 30.74 4.38 2.76
N ARG A 223 30.84 5.14 3.86
CA ARG A 223 30.82 6.60 3.82
C ARG A 223 32.02 7.21 3.10
N ARG A 224 33.21 6.61 3.22
CA ARG A 224 34.44 7.11 2.58
C ARG A 224 34.45 6.85 1.08
N GLU A 225 33.99 5.68 0.67
CA GLU A 225 34.09 5.17 -0.71
C GLU A 225 32.79 5.38 -1.51
N GLY A 226 31.70 5.77 -0.86
CA GLY A 226 30.37 5.89 -1.45
C GLY A 226 29.80 7.30 -1.38
N ALA A 227 28.57 7.43 -1.90
CA ALA A 227 27.78 8.64 -1.77
C ALA A 227 26.98 8.58 -0.47
N TYR A 228 26.99 9.61 0.37
CA TYR A 228 26.33 9.57 1.68
C TYR A 228 25.54 10.83 1.97
N GLY A 229 24.41 10.71 2.68
CA GLY A 229 23.57 11.85 3.03
C GLY A 229 22.55 11.52 4.10
N LYS A 230 21.73 12.51 4.46
CA LYS A 230 20.56 12.31 5.32
C LYS A 230 19.34 12.00 4.45
N ILE A 231 18.44 11.15 4.94
CA ILE A 231 17.14 10.92 4.33
C ILE A 231 16.05 11.39 5.29
N ARG A 232 15.17 12.26 4.81
CA ARG A 232 14.10 12.88 5.60
C ARG A 232 12.92 11.93 5.72
N THR A 233 12.46 11.73 6.95
CA THR A 233 11.25 10.96 7.26
C THR A 233 9.96 11.68 6.86
N ASN A 234 8.85 10.95 6.82
CA ASN A 234 7.51 11.49 6.67
C ASN A 234 6.78 11.44 8.02
N ASN A 235 5.71 12.25 8.17
CA ASN A 235 4.87 12.22 9.35
C ASN A 235 3.51 11.56 9.02
N PRO A 236 2.98 10.66 9.87
CA PRO A 236 3.58 10.18 11.13
C PRO A 236 4.77 9.22 10.88
N PRO A 237 5.78 9.17 11.79
CA PRO A 237 6.97 8.35 11.63
C PRO A 237 6.70 6.88 12.05
N LEU A 238 5.84 6.18 11.31
CA LEU A 238 5.48 4.79 11.60
C LEU A 238 6.20 3.85 10.61
N SER A 239 7.04 2.94 11.10
CA SER A 239 7.88 2.07 10.25
C SER A 239 7.11 1.34 9.14
N PRO A 240 5.93 0.70 9.37
CA PRO A 240 5.19 0.05 8.28
C PRO A 240 4.79 1.02 7.16
N LEU A 241 4.40 2.24 7.52
CA LEU A 241 4.04 3.30 6.59
C LEU A 241 5.27 3.77 5.81
N LEU A 242 6.37 4.06 6.50
CA LEU A 242 7.59 4.62 5.91
C LEU A 242 8.30 3.60 5.01
N TRP A 243 8.46 2.35 5.45
CA TRP A 243 9.09 1.29 4.65
C TRP A 243 8.24 0.85 3.46
N THR A 244 6.90 0.96 3.54
CA THR A 244 6.04 0.80 2.37
C THR A 244 6.17 1.98 1.40
N THR A 245 6.33 3.21 1.90
CA THR A 245 6.66 4.38 1.07
C THR A 245 7.98 4.16 0.33
N VAL A 246 9.03 3.67 1.01
CA VAL A 246 10.31 3.33 0.38
C VAL A 246 10.13 2.26 -0.71
N ALA A 247 9.39 1.20 -0.41
CA ALA A 247 9.20 0.08 -1.32
C ALA A 247 8.41 0.44 -2.60
N THR A 248 7.43 1.34 -2.47
CA THR A 248 6.47 1.68 -3.53
C THR A 248 6.71 3.03 -4.18
N GLY A 249 7.50 3.91 -3.55
CA GLY A 249 7.63 5.32 -3.94
C GLY A 249 6.31 6.09 -3.90
N LYS A 250 5.26 5.56 -3.25
CA LYS A 250 3.93 6.18 -3.15
C LYS A 250 3.68 6.70 -1.74
N SER A 251 2.73 7.62 -1.63
CA SER A 251 2.27 8.11 -0.33
C SER A 251 1.29 7.12 0.31
N PRO A 252 1.07 7.20 1.64
CA PRO A 252 0.23 6.25 2.38
C PRO A 252 -1.21 6.15 1.85
N ASP A 253 -1.80 7.28 1.47
CA ASP A 253 -3.14 7.34 0.86
C ASP A 253 -3.24 6.55 -0.46
N LEU A 254 -2.12 6.41 -1.18
CA LEU A 254 -2.04 5.66 -2.43
C LEU A 254 -1.69 4.18 -2.20
N HIS A 255 -0.68 3.88 -1.38
CA HIS A 255 -0.27 2.48 -1.15
C HIS A 255 -1.15 1.73 -0.15
N GLY A 256 -1.91 2.43 0.69
CA GLY A 256 -2.93 1.84 1.57
C GLY A 256 -2.44 1.33 2.93
N ILE A 257 -1.15 1.47 3.25
CA ILE A 257 -0.58 1.11 4.55
C ILE A 257 -0.39 2.41 5.34
N ASN A 258 -1.26 2.65 6.32
CA ASN A 258 -1.34 3.96 6.99
C ASN A 258 -0.97 3.89 8.48
N ASP A 259 -0.81 2.69 9.02
CA ASP A 259 -0.66 2.44 10.44
C ASP A 259 -0.09 1.03 10.65
N PHE A 260 0.05 0.56 11.90
CA PHE A 260 0.32 -0.83 12.24
C PHE A 260 -0.94 -1.72 12.21
N LEU A 261 -2.12 -1.11 12.35
CA LEU A 261 -3.41 -1.78 12.25
C LEU A 261 -4.23 -1.18 11.09
N VAL A 262 -4.93 -2.04 10.35
CA VAL A 262 -5.92 -1.60 9.36
C VAL A 262 -7.30 -2.11 9.76
N VAL A 263 -8.32 -1.27 9.58
CA VAL A 263 -9.70 -1.74 9.57
C VAL A 263 -9.89 -2.58 8.30
N ASP A 264 -10.10 -3.88 8.46
CA ASP A 264 -10.56 -4.71 7.37
C ASP A 264 -11.97 -4.28 6.99
N LEU A 265 -12.11 -3.62 5.84
CA LEU A 265 -13.39 -3.09 5.36
C LEU A 265 -14.44 -4.19 5.13
N LYS A 266 -14.05 -5.47 5.04
CA LYS A 266 -14.99 -6.59 4.90
C LYS A 266 -15.57 -7.02 6.25
N SER A 267 -14.72 -7.17 7.27
CA SER A 267 -15.13 -7.67 8.59
C SER A 267 -15.43 -6.56 9.61
N GLY A 268 -15.00 -5.32 9.35
CA GLY A 268 -15.04 -4.21 10.28
C GLY A 268 -14.04 -4.33 11.45
N GLN A 269 -13.20 -5.37 11.46
CA GLN A 269 -12.26 -5.64 12.55
C GLN A 269 -10.90 -4.97 12.29
N MET A 270 -10.23 -4.57 13.37
CA MET A 270 -8.83 -4.14 13.33
C MET A 270 -7.94 -5.37 13.15
N ARG A 271 -7.06 -5.34 12.16
CA ARG A 271 -6.08 -6.40 11.90
C ARG A 271 -4.69 -5.81 11.76
N PRO A 272 -3.62 -6.52 12.18
CA PRO A 272 -2.26 -6.15 11.84
C PRO A 272 -2.10 -6.00 10.34
N ILE A 273 -1.25 -5.05 9.93
CA ILE A 273 -0.96 -4.86 8.52
C ILE A 273 -0.39 -6.13 7.89
N SER A 274 -0.67 -6.29 6.61
CA SER A 274 -0.29 -7.43 5.79
C SER A 274 -0.10 -6.95 4.34
N SER A 275 0.50 -7.79 3.51
CA SER A 275 0.66 -7.53 2.08
C SER A 275 -0.69 -7.33 1.37
N ASP A 276 -1.77 -7.94 1.88
CA ASP A 276 -3.12 -7.83 1.32
C ASP A 276 -3.71 -6.40 1.35
N PHE A 277 -3.23 -5.57 2.27
CA PHE A 277 -3.67 -4.17 2.40
C PHE A 277 -2.93 -3.22 1.44
N ARG A 278 -1.83 -3.66 0.83
CA ARG A 278 -1.04 -2.84 -0.10
C ARG A 278 -1.72 -2.77 -1.47
N LYS A 279 -1.97 -1.55 -1.96
CA LYS A 279 -2.80 -1.27 -3.16
C LYS A 279 -2.01 -1.03 -4.45
N VAL A 280 -0.69 -0.91 -4.34
CA VAL A 280 0.24 -0.50 -5.41
C VAL A 280 1.52 -1.31 -5.35
N LYS A 281 2.17 -1.51 -6.48
CA LYS A 281 3.36 -2.34 -6.64
C LYS A 281 4.57 -1.80 -5.89
N ALA A 282 5.34 -2.71 -5.32
CA ALA A 282 6.64 -2.45 -4.70
C ALA A 282 7.75 -2.79 -5.70
N PHE A 283 8.98 -2.37 -5.41
CA PHE A 283 10.11 -2.59 -6.32
C PHE A 283 10.31 -4.06 -6.72
N TRP A 284 9.96 -5.03 -5.86
CA TRP A 284 10.07 -6.46 -6.16
C TRP A 284 8.97 -6.97 -7.12
N ASN A 285 7.77 -6.39 -7.05
CA ASN A 285 6.73 -6.65 -8.06
C ASN A 285 7.17 -6.08 -9.41
N ILE A 286 7.66 -4.83 -9.41
CA ILE A 286 8.15 -4.15 -10.61
C ILE A 286 9.31 -4.93 -11.25
N ALA A 287 10.25 -5.43 -10.44
CA ALA A 287 11.34 -6.29 -10.89
C ALA A 287 10.80 -7.57 -11.56
N THR A 288 9.82 -8.24 -10.93
CA THR A 288 9.16 -9.43 -11.48
C THR A 288 8.52 -9.16 -12.85
N ASP A 289 7.77 -8.06 -12.98
CA ASP A 289 7.14 -7.65 -14.23
C ASP A 289 8.19 -7.37 -15.32
N ALA A 290 9.29 -6.72 -14.94
CA ALA A 290 10.44 -6.47 -15.78
C ALA A 290 11.31 -7.71 -16.08
N GLY A 291 10.92 -8.90 -15.59
CA GLY A 291 11.63 -10.17 -15.81
C GLY A 291 12.95 -10.28 -15.04
N LEU A 292 13.19 -9.40 -14.08
CA LEU A 292 14.33 -9.43 -13.16
C LEU A 292 14.02 -10.38 -12.00
N THR A 293 15.07 -10.98 -11.46
CA THR A 293 15.01 -11.79 -10.25
C THR A 293 15.17 -10.93 -9.01
N SER A 294 14.38 -11.21 -7.97
CA SER A 294 14.50 -10.52 -6.69
C SER A 294 14.41 -11.45 -5.50
N GLU A 295 15.24 -11.18 -4.49
CA GLU A 295 15.12 -11.80 -3.17
C GLU A 295 14.86 -10.72 -2.11
N VAL A 296 13.82 -10.89 -1.32
CA VAL A 296 13.36 -9.89 -0.33
C VAL A 296 13.24 -10.54 1.03
N VAL A 297 13.86 -9.96 2.05
CA VAL A 297 13.93 -10.52 3.41
C VAL A 297 13.42 -9.52 4.43
N ALA A 298 12.42 -9.95 5.20
CA ALA A 298 11.86 -9.26 6.37
C ALA A 298 11.21 -7.89 6.10
N TRP A 299 11.05 -7.48 4.85
CA TRP A 299 10.52 -6.15 4.55
C TRP A 299 9.09 -6.01 5.08
N TRP A 300 8.74 -4.85 5.60
CA TRP A 300 7.42 -4.60 6.17
C TRP A 300 6.27 -4.88 5.21
N ALA A 301 5.16 -5.38 5.76
CA ALA A 301 3.91 -5.66 5.05
C ALA A 301 4.09 -6.63 3.89
N THR A 302 4.87 -7.69 4.11
CA THR A 302 5.14 -8.72 3.10
C THR A 302 4.52 -10.07 3.43
N TRP A 303 3.96 -10.27 4.63
CA TRP A 303 3.13 -11.43 4.92
C TRP A 303 1.67 -11.21 4.50
N PRO A 304 0.98 -12.17 3.87
CA PRO A 304 1.56 -13.40 3.31
C PRO A 304 2.47 -13.09 2.13
N ALA A 305 3.55 -13.87 2.01
CA ALA A 305 4.56 -13.73 0.98
C ALA A 305 3.96 -13.86 -0.42
N GLU A 306 4.09 -12.81 -1.22
CA GLU A 306 3.49 -12.76 -2.55
C GLU A 306 4.37 -13.42 -3.62
N PRO A 307 3.77 -13.92 -4.72
CA PRO A 307 4.54 -14.46 -5.84
C PRO A 307 5.44 -13.41 -6.48
N ILE A 308 6.75 -13.68 -6.48
CA ILE A 308 7.76 -12.90 -7.19
C ILE A 308 8.67 -13.81 -8.01
N ARG A 309 9.42 -13.25 -8.94
CA ARG A 309 10.47 -13.98 -9.65
C ARG A 309 11.71 -14.12 -8.77
N GLY A 310 11.68 -15.02 -7.79
CA GLY A 310 12.77 -15.24 -6.83
C GLY A 310 12.24 -15.72 -5.49
N ILE A 311 12.81 -15.25 -4.38
CA ILE A 311 12.43 -15.68 -3.03
C ILE A 311 11.99 -14.49 -2.19
N LEU A 312 10.78 -14.53 -1.65
CA LEU A 312 10.31 -13.57 -0.66
C LEU A 312 10.24 -14.26 0.70
N VAL A 313 10.91 -13.70 1.69
CA VAL A 313 10.86 -14.09 3.10
C VAL A 313 10.15 -12.96 3.84
N SER A 314 8.94 -13.23 4.32
CA SER A 314 8.11 -12.20 4.90
C SER A 314 8.65 -11.65 6.23
N ASP A 315 8.14 -10.50 6.62
CA ASP A 315 8.31 -9.92 7.95
C ASP A 315 7.82 -10.84 9.08
N ARG A 316 6.98 -11.87 8.84
CA ARG A 316 6.48 -12.73 9.92
C ARG A 316 7.29 -13.99 10.21
N VAL A 317 8.41 -14.23 9.52
CA VAL A 317 9.26 -15.43 9.76
C VAL A 317 9.91 -15.42 11.15
N SER A 318 10.43 -14.28 11.59
CA SER A 318 11.11 -14.18 12.88
C SER A 318 10.94 -12.80 13.47
N TYR A 319 9.73 -12.49 13.89
CA TYR A 319 9.36 -11.16 14.34
C TYR A 319 9.58 -10.95 15.84
N SER A 320 10.37 -9.93 16.20
CA SER A 320 10.77 -9.61 17.58
C SER A 320 9.66 -8.93 18.39
N THR A 321 8.88 -8.04 17.77
CA THR A 321 7.86 -7.25 18.50
C THR A 321 6.66 -8.09 18.97
N PHE A 322 6.30 -9.19 18.28
CA PHE A 322 5.03 -9.92 18.50
C PHE A 322 5.17 -11.42 18.84
N SER A 323 6.36 -11.92 19.17
CA SER A 323 6.58 -13.33 19.57
C SER A 323 5.88 -14.35 18.65
N PHE A 324 6.06 -14.25 17.33
CA PHE A 324 5.48 -15.23 16.39
C PHE A 324 6.27 -16.54 16.27
N LEU A 325 7.46 -16.62 16.87
CA LEU A 325 8.27 -17.84 16.85
C LEU A 325 7.54 -19.04 17.48
N GLU A 326 6.57 -18.82 18.37
CA GLU A 326 5.77 -19.89 18.98
C GLU A 326 4.57 -20.35 18.12
N GLY A 327 4.42 -19.86 16.87
CA GLY A 327 3.25 -20.15 16.04
C GLY A 327 3.43 -20.20 14.52
N ALA A 328 4.63 -19.98 13.96
CA ALA A 328 4.85 -20.10 12.51
C ALA A 328 4.61 -21.54 12.04
N LYS A 329 3.55 -21.76 11.26
CA LYS A 329 3.16 -23.08 10.74
C LYS A 329 3.53 -23.16 9.27
N PRO A 330 4.12 -24.28 8.79
CA PRO A 330 4.31 -24.50 7.36
C PRO A 330 3.01 -24.28 6.57
N GLY A 331 3.06 -23.45 5.53
CA GLY A 331 1.90 -23.11 4.68
C GLY A 331 1.13 -21.84 5.10
N GLY A 332 1.66 -21.03 6.03
CA GLY A 332 1.03 -19.81 6.53
C GLY A 332 1.34 -18.54 5.76
N GLY A 333 2.08 -18.61 4.63
CA GLY A 333 2.49 -17.42 3.86
C GLY A 333 3.80 -16.78 4.34
N GLU A 334 4.63 -17.53 5.07
CA GLU A 334 5.92 -17.05 5.56
C GLU A 334 6.93 -16.76 4.45
N THR A 335 6.95 -17.61 3.41
CA THR A 335 7.85 -17.46 2.25
C THR A 335 7.14 -17.74 0.94
N PHE A 336 7.64 -17.13 -0.13
CA PHE A 336 7.38 -17.53 -1.51
C PHE A 336 8.71 -17.85 -2.19
N PRO A 337 8.88 -19.00 -2.86
CA PRO A 337 7.98 -20.16 -2.82
C PRO A 337 7.82 -20.69 -1.39
N GLU A 338 6.69 -21.34 -1.10
CA GLU A 338 6.41 -21.90 0.24
C GLU A 338 7.48 -22.89 0.68
N GLY A 339 8.03 -23.66 -0.27
CA GLY A 339 9.09 -24.66 -0.08
C GLY A 339 10.33 -24.14 0.66
N TYR A 340 10.64 -22.84 0.53
CA TYR A 340 11.83 -22.28 1.15
C TYR A 340 11.72 -22.21 2.68
N PHE A 341 10.51 -22.06 3.23
CA PHE A 341 10.32 -22.04 4.68
C PHE A 341 10.73 -23.38 5.33
N GLN A 342 10.40 -24.51 4.70
CA GLN A 342 10.81 -25.83 5.22
C GLN A 342 12.34 -26.01 5.20
N GLU A 343 13.05 -25.38 4.25
CA GLU A 343 14.52 -25.41 4.20
C GLU A 343 15.15 -24.66 5.38
N ILE A 344 14.65 -23.46 5.69
CA ILE A 344 15.26 -22.60 6.71
C ILE A 344 14.78 -22.89 8.13
N GLN A 345 13.57 -23.42 8.30
CA GLN A 345 12.92 -23.65 9.60
C GLN A 345 13.82 -24.37 10.63
N PRO A 346 14.56 -25.45 10.28
CA PRO A 346 15.43 -26.14 11.24
C PRO A 346 16.61 -25.29 11.76
N SER A 347 16.97 -24.22 11.04
CA SER A 347 18.09 -23.34 11.38
C SER A 347 17.67 -22.10 12.19
N LEU A 348 16.37 -21.87 12.34
CA LEU A 348 15.83 -20.74 13.10
C LEU A 348 16.04 -20.97 14.60
N ILE A 349 16.39 -19.90 15.30
CA ILE A 349 16.59 -19.91 16.75
C ILE A 349 15.53 -19.09 17.47
N GLY A 350 15.29 -19.43 18.73
CA GLY A 350 14.40 -18.69 19.62
C GLY A 350 15.13 -18.03 20.79
N GLU A 351 14.35 -17.41 21.67
CA GLU A 351 14.86 -16.73 22.88
C GLU A 351 15.73 -17.63 23.76
N LYS A 352 15.39 -18.92 23.82
CA LYS A 352 16.12 -19.94 24.59
C LYS A 352 17.53 -20.18 24.07
N ASP A 353 17.80 -19.86 22.81
CA ASP A 353 19.06 -20.15 22.12
C ASP A 353 20.08 -19.03 22.26
N ILE A 354 19.64 -17.82 22.61
CA ILE A 354 20.52 -16.70 22.94
C ILE A 354 21.37 -17.06 24.17
N ARG A 355 22.66 -16.79 24.12
CA ARG A 355 23.61 -17.11 25.19
C ARG A 355 24.06 -15.84 25.90
N PRO A 356 24.54 -15.92 27.15
CA PRO A 356 25.11 -14.76 27.85
C PRO A 356 26.21 -14.04 27.05
N GLY A 357 27.01 -14.80 26.27
CA GLY A 357 28.04 -14.25 25.40
C GLY A 357 27.49 -13.35 24.29
N ASP A 358 26.27 -13.61 23.80
CA ASP A 358 25.62 -12.80 22.76
C ASP A 358 25.12 -11.44 23.32
N LEU A 359 24.82 -11.39 24.62
CA LEU A 359 24.34 -10.20 25.33
C LEU A 359 25.48 -9.33 25.87
N SER A 360 26.59 -9.96 26.27
CA SER A 360 27.72 -9.28 26.92
C SER A 360 28.32 -8.08 26.17
N PRO A 361 28.30 -8.01 24.81
CA PRO A 361 28.75 -6.82 24.08
C PRO A 361 27.76 -5.64 24.10
N LEU A 362 26.56 -5.83 24.68
CA LEU A 362 25.47 -4.86 24.69
C LEU A 362 25.08 -4.46 26.12
N VAL A 363 25.02 -5.43 27.05
CA VAL A 363 24.57 -5.20 28.43
C VAL A 363 25.40 -5.98 29.45
N LEU A 364 25.53 -5.43 30.65
CA LEU A 364 26.19 -6.09 31.78
C LEU A 364 25.15 -6.65 32.76
N VAL A 365 24.73 -7.88 32.52
CA VAL A 365 23.70 -8.58 33.32
C VAL A 365 24.22 -9.91 33.86
N THR A 366 23.72 -10.30 35.03
CA THR A 366 24.03 -11.57 35.69
C THR A 366 23.26 -12.74 35.05
N ALA A 367 23.73 -13.97 35.29
CA ALA A 367 22.99 -15.16 34.88
C ALA A 367 21.58 -15.24 35.52
N ALA A 368 21.43 -14.72 36.74
CA ALA A 368 20.15 -14.68 37.44
C ALA A 368 19.16 -13.68 36.79
N GLU A 369 19.63 -12.48 36.42
CA GLU A 369 18.83 -11.50 35.68
C GLU A 369 18.43 -12.04 34.30
N LEU A 370 19.33 -12.71 33.60
CA LEU A 370 19.03 -13.36 32.33
C LEU A 370 17.97 -14.47 32.48
N ALA A 371 18.08 -15.30 33.52
CA ALA A 371 17.07 -16.32 33.80
C ALA A 371 15.71 -15.69 34.12
N ALA A 372 15.70 -14.60 34.89
CA ALA A 372 14.49 -13.86 35.24
C ALA A 372 13.82 -13.19 34.02
N ALA A 373 14.59 -12.70 33.05
CA ALA A 373 14.05 -12.07 31.84
C ALA A 373 13.40 -13.07 30.85
N ARG A 374 13.56 -14.38 31.08
CA ARG A 374 12.98 -15.43 30.23
C ARG A 374 11.62 -15.92 30.71
N THR A 375 11.10 -15.36 31.79
CA THR A 375 9.79 -15.75 32.31
C THR A 375 8.67 -14.95 31.64
N PRO A 376 7.46 -15.50 31.49
CA PRO A 376 6.33 -14.77 30.90
C PRO A 376 6.03 -13.43 31.59
N GLU A 377 6.19 -13.36 32.91
CA GLU A 377 5.93 -12.15 33.71
C GLU A 377 6.97 -11.04 33.44
N ALA A 378 8.17 -11.39 32.96
CA ALA A 378 9.11 -10.38 32.48
C ALA A 378 8.64 -9.75 31.16
N ARG A 379 7.94 -10.51 30.30
CA ARG A 379 7.45 -10.01 29.00
C ARG A 379 6.26 -9.07 29.14
N SER A 380 5.42 -9.24 30.16
CA SER A 380 4.25 -8.38 30.41
C SER A 380 4.57 -7.06 31.10
N GLY A 381 5.82 -6.85 31.51
CA GLY A 381 6.25 -5.67 32.28
C GLY A 381 5.93 -5.76 33.77
N GLU A 382 5.26 -6.81 34.24
CA GLU A 382 4.88 -7.01 35.66
C GLU A 382 6.09 -7.05 36.60
N ARG A 383 7.25 -7.47 36.09
CA ARG A 383 8.50 -7.53 36.85
C ARG A 383 9.39 -6.29 36.71
N GLY A 384 8.87 -5.23 36.09
CA GLY A 384 9.55 -3.95 35.93
C GLY A 384 10.31 -3.81 34.60
N GLU A 385 10.58 -2.55 34.28
CA GLU A 385 11.12 -2.07 33.00
C GLU A 385 12.43 -2.74 32.57
N ASP A 386 13.37 -2.94 33.50
CA ASP A 386 14.69 -3.48 33.18
C ASP A 386 14.60 -4.94 32.70
N LEU A 387 13.75 -5.76 33.34
CA LEU A 387 13.53 -7.15 32.95
C LEU A 387 12.72 -7.25 31.65
N GLU A 388 11.74 -6.38 31.45
CA GLU A 388 10.98 -6.32 30.18
C GLU A 388 11.87 -5.90 29.01
N SER A 389 12.75 -4.92 29.24
CA SER A 389 13.72 -4.47 28.24
C SER A 389 14.72 -5.57 27.91
N LEU A 390 15.22 -6.31 28.92
CA LEU A 390 16.10 -7.45 28.71
C LEU A 390 15.41 -8.60 27.96
N ALA A 391 14.15 -8.89 28.30
CA ALA A 391 13.34 -9.88 27.57
C ALA A 391 13.15 -9.47 26.10
N THR A 392 12.92 -8.18 25.85
CA THR A 392 12.83 -7.63 24.50
C THR A 392 14.16 -7.75 23.76
N LEU A 393 15.28 -7.36 24.37
CA LEU A 393 16.62 -7.50 23.77
C LEU A 393 16.92 -8.94 23.33
N ILE A 394 16.55 -9.94 24.14
CA ILE A 394 16.72 -11.36 23.79
C ILE A 394 15.93 -11.72 22.52
N ARG A 395 14.68 -11.24 22.39
CA ARG A 395 13.85 -11.44 21.19
C ARG A 395 14.43 -10.74 19.96
N VAL A 396 14.88 -9.49 20.11
CA VAL A 396 15.50 -8.71 19.03
C VAL A 396 16.76 -9.39 18.52
N LEU A 397 17.61 -9.93 19.42
CA LEU A 397 18.81 -10.67 19.03
C LEU A 397 18.48 -11.96 18.27
N ALA A 398 17.49 -12.73 18.73
CA ALA A 398 17.05 -13.95 18.03
C ALA A 398 16.52 -13.61 16.62
N SER A 399 15.69 -12.57 16.51
CA SER A 399 15.17 -12.08 15.23
C SER A 399 16.27 -11.64 14.28
N THR A 400 17.20 -10.81 14.76
CA THR A 400 18.32 -10.30 13.99
C THR A 400 19.23 -11.41 13.48
N GLU A 401 19.51 -12.42 14.32
CA GLU A 401 20.31 -13.58 13.95
C GLU A 401 19.59 -14.48 12.93
N ASN A 402 18.28 -14.68 13.05
CA ASN A 402 17.50 -15.43 12.05
C ASN A 402 17.53 -14.74 10.68
N TYR A 403 17.27 -13.44 10.62
CA TYR A 403 17.31 -12.71 9.34
C TYR A 403 18.72 -12.57 8.77
N ARG A 404 19.75 -12.50 9.62
CA ARG A 404 21.14 -12.65 9.19
C ARG A 404 21.37 -14.02 8.54
N ARG A 405 20.97 -15.13 9.19
CA ARG A 405 21.17 -16.49 8.66
C ARG A 405 20.50 -16.67 7.31
N ILE A 406 19.25 -16.24 7.19
CA ILE A 406 18.47 -16.28 5.95
C ILE A 406 19.16 -15.44 4.87
N THR A 407 19.55 -14.20 5.20
CA THR A 407 20.24 -13.31 4.26
C THR A 407 21.52 -13.95 3.72
N LEU A 408 22.34 -14.51 4.60
CA LEU A 408 23.60 -15.14 4.19
C LEU A 408 23.38 -16.47 3.46
N ASP A 409 22.31 -17.22 3.76
CA ASP A 409 21.93 -18.41 2.98
C ASP A 409 21.63 -18.03 1.53
N LEU A 410 20.74 -17.06 1.33
CA LEU A 410 20.34 -16.60 0.00
C LEU A 410 21.53 -16.03 -0.80
N LEU A 411 22.34 -15.16 -0.20
CA LEU A 411 23.51 -14.58 -0.87
C LEU A 411 24.56 -15.62 -1.28
N ARG A 412 24.69 -16.75 -0.54
CA ARG A 412 25.61 -17.84 -0.90
C ARG A 412 25.11 -18.73 -2.04
N ARG A 413 23.83 -18.67 -2.40
CA ARG A 413 23.26 -19.46 -3.51
C ARG A 413 23.65 -18.82 -4.84
N LYS A 414 22.84 -17.89 -5.32
CA LYS A 414 23.07 -17.12 -6.54
C LYS A 414 22.48 -15.75 -6.33
N GLN A 415 23.31 -14.72 -6.39
CA GLN A 415 22.85 -13.36 -6.18
C GLN A 415 21.82 -12.96 -7.25
N PRO A 416 20.62 -12.49 -6.85
CA PRO A 416 19.59 -12.01 -7.77
C PRO A 416 19.99 -10.68 -8.41
N ASP A 417 19.19 -10.23 -9.38
CA ASP A 417 19.34 -8.88 -9.94
C ASP A 417 19.06 -7.80 -8.86
N LEU A 418 18.12 -8.10 -7.94
CA LEU A 418 17.76 -7.25 -6.81
C LEU A 418 17.67 -8.05 -5.50
N PHE A 419 18.49 -7.72 -4.53
CA PHE A 419 18.40 -8.25 -3.17
C PHE A 419 17.94 -7.13 -2.22
N ALA A 420 16.98 -7.39 -1.35
CA ALA A 420 16.55 -6.43 -0.34
C ALA A 420 16.41 -7.11 1.03
N VAL A 421 16.99 -6.52 2.06
CA VAL A 421 16.84 -6.98 3.45
C VAL A 421 16.55 -5.80 4.35
N TYR A 422 15.66 -6.02 5.31
CA TYR A 422 15.33 -5.06 6.35
C TYR A 422 15.73 -5.58 7.74
N PHE A 423 16.33 -4.72 8.55
CA PHE A 423 16.69 -5.00 9.94
C PHE A 423 16.04 -3.97 10.87
N GLN A 424 15.17 -4.44 11.77
CA GLN A 424 14.43 -3.62 12.72
C GLN A 424 15.23 -3.24 13.98
N GLY A 425 16.26 -4.01 14.32
CA GLY A 425 16.75 -4.07 15.70
C GLY A 425 17.31 -2.76 16.28
N ILE A 426 17.84 -1.84 15.47
CA ILE A 426 18.32 -0.55 16.01
C ILE A 426 17.17 0.27 16.59
N ASP A 427 16.04 0.37 15.90
CA ASP A 427 14.85 1.08 16.39
C ASP A 427 14.31 0.44 17.68
N GLU A 428 14.12 -0.88 17.70
CA GLU A 428 13.61 -1.60 18.89
C GLU A 428 14.52 -1.44 20.11
N ILE A 429 15.84 -1.49 19.92
CA ILE A 429 16.79 -1.28 21.02
C ILE A 429 16.80 0.19 21.47
N ASN A 430 16.64 1.15 20.56
CA ASN A 430 16.49 2.54 20.96
C ASN A 430 15.23 2.75 21.80
N HIS A 431 14.11 2.16 21.40
CA HIS A 431 12.86 2.22 22.15
C HIS A 431 12.96 1.65 23.58
N ARG A 432 13.94 0.77 23.85
CA ARG A 432 14.18 0.24 25.20
C ARG A 432 15.33 0.92 25.95
N TYR A 433 16.37 1.40 25.25
CA TYR A 433 17.64 1.76 25.89
C TYR A 433 18.17 3.17 25.55
N ALA A 434 17.52 3.96 24.68
CA ALA A 434 18.01 5.28 24.30
C ALA A 434 18.13 6.27 25.49
N HIS A 435 17.22 6.17 26.46
CA HIS A 435 17.24 6.97 27.68
C HIS A 435 18.36 6.56 28.66
N LEU A 436 18.88 5.34 28.53
CA LEU A 436 20.00 4.81 29.31
C LEU A 436 21.35 5.03 28.63
N SER A 437 21.35 5.42 27.35
CA SER A 437 22.56 5.65 26.55
C SER A 437 23.35 6.88 27.00
N SER A 438 24.64 6.91 26.68
CA SER A 438 25.51 8.05 26.98
C SER A 438 25.08 9.34 26.25
N PRO A 439 25.06 10.51 26.91
CA PRO A 439 25.43 10.76 28.32
C PRO A 439 24.32 10.34 29.30
N ARG A 440 24.67 10.00 30.55
CA ARG A 440 23.68 9.62 31.58
C ARG A 440 22.65 10.73 31.83
N MET A 441 21.36 10.40 31.72
CA MET A 441 20.26 11.34 32.03
C MET A 441 20.05 11.51 33.53
N THR A 442 19.49 12.65 33.92
CA THR A 442 18.99 12.88 35.30
C THR A 442 17.92 11.85 35.62
N GLY A 443 17.94 11.29 36.84
CA GLY A 443 17.02 10.23 37.26
C GLY A 443 17.50 8.80 36.97
N VAL A 444 18.47 8.61 36.07
CA VAL A 444 19.08 7.28 35.83
C VAL A 444 20.14 6.99 36.89
N SER A 445 19.99 5.90 37.64
CA SER A 445 20.96 5.52 38.66
C SER A 445 22.33 5.14 38.05
N PRO A 446 23.46 5.35 38.75
CA PRO A 446 24.77 4.93 38.27
C PRO A 446 24.87 3.44 37.95
N GLU A 447 24.14 2.59 38.69
CA GLU A 447 24.09 1.15 38.44
C GLU A 447 23.36 0.83 37.13
N ARG A 448 22.13 1.35 36.94
CA ARG A 448 21.37 1.12 35.69
C ARG A 448 22.14 1.63 34.48
N PHE A 449 22.76 2.81 34.59
CA PHE A 449 23.61 3.34 33.53
C PHE A 449 24.80 2.41 33.23
N ARG A 450 25.50 1.89 34.25
CA ARG A 450 26.60 0.94 34.04
C ARG A 450 26.14 -0.32 33.33
N LYS A 451 24.95 -0.85 33.66
CA LYS A 451 24.42 -2.08 33.05
C LYS A 451 24.04 -1.91 31.59
N TYR A 452 23.46 -0.77 31.22
CA TYR A 452 22.71 -0.65 29.96
C TYR A 452 23.17 0.47 29.00
N SER A 453 24.10 1.33 29.41
CA SER A 453 24.50 2.50 28.60
C SER A 453 25.13 2.17 27.24
N ASP A 454 25.60 0.94 27.08
CA ASP A 454 26.22 0.44 25.84
C ASP A 454 25.24 -0.37 24.98
N ALA A 455 23.98 -0.55 25.38
CA ALA A 455 23.03 -1.39 24.65
C ALA A 455 22.80 -0.91 23.21
N VAL A 456 22.54 0.40 23.03
CA VAL A 456 22.35 0.99 21.69
C VAL A 456 23.65 0.96 20.89
N ALA A 457 24.78 1.38 21.48
CA ALA A 457 26.07 1.40 20.79
C ALA A 457 26.56 -0.02 20.42
N GLY A 458 26.39 -0.99 21.32
CA GLY A 458 26.65 -2.41 21.07
C GLY A 458 25.80 -2.96 19.94
N PHE A 459 24.54 -2.55 19.83
CA PHE A 459 23.69 -2.96 18.72
C PHE A 459 24.09 -2.33 17.39
N TYR A 460 24.54 -1.06 17.37
CA TYR A 460 25.16 -0.46 16.17
C TYR A 460 26.41 -1.23 15.72
N ARG A 461 27.26 -1.67 16.65
CA ARG A 461 28.43 -2.51 16.34
C ARG A 461 28.02 -3.88 15.79
N LEU A 462 26.97 -4.48 16.35
CA LEU A 462 26.38 -5.71 15.80
C LEU A 462 25.90 -5.49 14.37
N GLN A 463 25.09 -4.47 14.11
CA GLN A 463 24.57 -4.14 12.78
C GLN A 463 25.70 -3.85 11.76
N ASP A 464 26.76 -3.14 12.16
CA ASP A 464 27.92 -2.88 11.29
C ASP A 464 28.66 -4.16 10.91
N ARG A 465 28.78 -5.12 11.85
CA ARG A 465 29.32 -6.45 11.54
C ARG A 465 28.45 -7.20 10.53
N LEU A 466 27.12 -7.15 10.67
CA LEU A 466 26.19 -7.78 9.72
C LEU A 466 26.31 -7.17 8.33
N LEU A 467 26.39 -5.84 8.25
CA LEU A 467 26.67 -5.12 7.01
C LEU A 467 27.98 -5.64 6.39
N GLY A 468 29.05 -5.76 7.17
CA GLY A 468 30.33 -6.31 6.68
C GLY A 468 30.21 -7.75 6.17
N GLU A 469 29.40 -8.59 6.80
CA GLU A 469 29.14 -9.97 6.34
C GLU A 469 28.39 -9.99 5.01
N ILE A 470 27.37 -9.15 4.84
CA ILE A 470 26.65 -9.00 3.56
C ILE A 470 27.62 -8.55 2.46
N LEU A 471 28.40 -7.50 2.72
CA LEU A 471 29.36 -6.94 1.75
C LEU A 471 30.42 -7.94 1.28
N ARG A 472 30.75 -8.96 2.09
CA ARG A 472 31.68 -10.04 1.73
C ARG A 472 31.04 -11.14 0.87
N ASN A 473 29.72 -11.23 0.84
CA ASN A 473 28.98 -12.29 0.14
C ASN A 473 28.25 -11.77 -1.11
N ILE A 474 28.48 -10.52 -1.53
CA ILE A 474 27.93 -9.94 -2.76
C ILE A 474 28.99 -9.88 -3.85
N SER A 475 28.56 -9.93 -5.11
CA SER A 475 29.38 -9.77 -6.31
C SER A 475 30.04 -8.40 -6.33
N PRO A 476 31.29 -8.27 -6.82
CA PRO A 476 31.94 -6.97 -7.01
C PRO A 476 31.14 -5.99 -7.89
N GLU A 477 30.35 -6.49 -8.84
CA GLU A 477 29.49 -5.76 -9.77
C GLU A 477 28.13 -5.40 -9.13
N THR A 478 28.13 -5.06 -7.85
CA THR A 478 26.92 -4.75 -7.08
C THR A 478 26.92 -3.28 -6.66
N THR A 479 25.79 -2.60 -6.89
CA THR A 479 25.47 -1.35 -6.20
C THR A 479 24.75 -1.67 -4.90
N VAL A 480 25.15 -1.03 -3.79
CA VAL A 480 24.55 -1.19 -2.47
C VAL A 480 23.90 0.12 -2.06
N ILE A 481 22.66 0.06 -1.59
CA ILE A 481 21.95 1.14 -0.91
C ILE A 481 21.76 0.73 0.55
N VAL A 482 22.31 1.49 1.48
CA VAL A 482 22.02 1.37 2.92
C VAL A 482 21.21 2.58 3.33
N LEU A 483 20.03 2.37 3.91
CA LEU A 483 19.17 3.47 4.31
C LEU A 483 18.44 3.17 5.61
N SER A 484 18.00 4.25 6.25
CA SER A 484 17.04 4.23 7.33
C SER A 484 15.83 5.10 6.97
N ASP A 485 14.66 4.78 7.49
CA ASP A 485 13.42 5.53 7.27
C ASP A 485 13.32 6.78 8.15
N HIS A 486 13.90 6.73 9.36
CA HIS A 486 14.07 7.84 10.28
C HIS A 486 15.33 7.69 11.12
N GLY A 487 15.57 8.61 12.06
CA GLY A 487 16.63 8.48 13.04
C GLY A 487 16.09 8.36 14.46
N PHE A 488 16.97 8.47 15.46
CA PHE A 488 16.59 8.53 16.87
C PHE A 488 17.26 9.74 17.54
N LEU A 489 16.56 10.42 18.44
CA LEU A 489 17.09 11.57 19.16
C LEU A 489 18.13 11.11 20.20
N THR A 490 19.27 11.80 20.24
CA THR A 490 20.41 11.41 21.08
C THR A 490 20.99 12.61 21.83
N GLY A 491 21.84 12.34 22.82
CA GLY A 491 22.52 13.40 23.56
C GLY A 491 21.56 14.35 24.28
N ALA A 492 21.73 15.65 24.04
CA ALA A 492 20.90 16.72 24.61
C ALA A 492 19.54 16.88 23.93
N ALA A 493 19.34 16.27 22.75
CA ALA A 493 18.08 16.35 22.00
C ALA A 493 17.02 15.35 22.50
N ARG A 494 17.39 14.43 23.41
CA ARG A 494 16.45 13.44 23.97
C ARG A 494 15.32 14.11 24.77
N PRO A 495 14.08 13.63 24.64
CA PRO A 495 13.00 13.96 25.57
C PRO A 495 13.39 13.67 27.02
N ARG A 496 12.96 14.52 27.96
CA ARG A 496 13.32 14.41 29.39
C ARG A 496 12.27 13.70 30.23
N ASP A 497 11.01 13.91 29.90
CA ASP A 497 9.88 13.53 30.75
C ASP A 497 9.03 12.39 30.16
N VAL A 498 9.43 11.87 28.98
CA VAL A 498 8.73 10.80 28.27
C VAL A 498 9.73 9.70 27.97
N PRO A 499 9.53 8.45 28.41
CA PRO A 499 10.43 7.35 28.08
C PRO A 499 10.26 6.92 26.61
N PRO A 500 11.27 6.25 26.02
CA PRO A 500 11.28 5.90 24.61
C PRO A 500 10.40 4.69 24.24
N PHE A 501 9.52 4.20 25.11
CA PHE A 501 8.83 2.92 24.86
C PHE A 501 7.81 3.01 23.73
N ILE A 502 7.72 1.93 22.93
CA ILE A 502 6.82 1.85 21.77
C ILE A 502 5.35 1.99 22.21
N SER A 503 4.98 1.47 23.39
CA SER A 503 3.62 1.52 23.93
C SER A 503 3.18 2.91 24.45
N GLN A 504 3.97 3.96 24.25
CA GLN A 504 3.70 5.31 24.74
C GLN A 504 3.66 6.33 23.60
N GLN A 505 4.61 7.27 23.54
CA GLN A 505 4.71 8.27 22.48
C GLN A 505 6.03 8.10 21.73
N PRO A 506 6.23 6.95 21.04
CA PRO A 506 7.51 6.60 20.40
C PRO A 506 7.99 7.66 19.42
N GLY A 507 7.06 8.27 18.67
CA GLY A 507 7.37 9.30 17.68
C GLY A 507 8.06 10.56 18.24
N LEU A 508 7.95 10.84 19.54
CA LEU A 508 8.68 11.96 20.17
C LEU A 508 10.18 11.71 20.27
N TRP A 509 10.61 10.45 20.23
CA TRP A 509 12.01 10.05 20.29
C TRP A 509 12.64 9.88 18.92
N HIS A 510 11.85 9.86 17.85
CA HIS A 510 12.35 9.74 16.49
C HIS A 510 12.98 11.05 16.00
N ALA A 511 14.15 10.95 15.39
CA ALA A 511 14.79 12.07 14.71
C ALA A 511 14.24 12.19 13.28
N PRO A 512 14.12 13.42 12.74
CA PRO A 512 13.51 13.64 11.42
C PRO A 512 14.35 13.15 10.24
N PHE A 513 15.57 12.65 10.49
CA PHE A 513 16.49 12.19 9.47
C PHE A 513 17.08 10.83 9.83
N GLY A 514 17.05 9.90 8.90
CA GLY A 514 17.84 8.67 8.92
C GLY A 514 19.15 8.79 8.13
N LEU A 515 19.99 7.78 8.22
CA LEU A 515 21.18 7.65 7.39
C LEU A 515 20.85 7.15 5.98
N LEU A 516 21.66 7.55 5.00
CA LEU A 516 21.64 7.06 3.63
C LEU A 516 23.07 6.95 3.09
N VAL A 517 23.39 5.80 2.51
CA VAL A 517 24.63 5.55 1.77
C VAL A 517 24.32 4.78 0.49
N LEU A 518 24.87 5.23 -0.63
CA LEU A 518 25.04 4.44 -1.84
C LEU A 518 26.53 4.07 -1.94
N TRP A 519 26.85 2.84 -2.31
CA TRP A 519 28.23 2.37 -2.41
C TRP A 519 28.36 1.27 -3.46
N GLY A 520 29.55 1.05 -4.00
CA GLY A 520 29.83 -0.02 -4.95
C GLY A 520 29.82 0.46 -6.40
N ASN A 521 29.45 -0.43 -7.32
CA ASN A 521 29.58 -0.17 -8.76
C ASN A 521 28.77 1.06 -9.19
N HIS A 522 29.29 1.85 -10.14
CA HIS A 522 28.65 3.08 -10.68
C HIS A 522 28.35 4.20 -9.68
N VAL A 523 28.77 4.08 -8.41
CA VAL A 523 28.56 5.13 -7.41
C VAL A 523 29.76 6.07 -7.36
N LYS A 524 29.49 7.38 -7.35
CA LYS A 524 30.49 8.42 -7.11
C LYS A 524 30.61 8.70 -5.62
N PRO A 525 31.83 8.68 -5.05
CA PRO A 525 32.03 9.10 -3.68
C PRO A 525 31.67 10.57 -3.46
N GLY A 526 30.99 10.89 -2.36
CA GLY A 526 30.72 12.28 -1.98
C GLY A 526 29.44 12.51 -1.17
N PRO A 527 29.25 13.72 -0.63
CA PRO A 527 28.02 14.07 0.06
C PRO A 527 26.83 14.17 -0.90
N LEU A 528 25.67 13.72 -0.44
CA LEU A 528 24.39 13.87 -1.11
C LEU A 528 23.55 14.98 -0.47
N PRO A 529 22.74 15.69 -1.27
CA PRO A 529 21.67 16.50 -0.70
C PRO A 529 20.71 15.62 0.11
N THR A 530 19.98 16.23 1.05
CA THR A 530 18.97 15.51 1.82
C THR A 530 17.95 14.86 0.90
N ALA A 531 17.87 13.54 0.96
CA ALA A 531 16.92 12.74 0.20
C ALA A 531 15.58 12.64 0.92
N SER A 532 14.54 12.20 0.21
CA SER A 532 13.26 11.77 0.77
C SER A 532 13.07 10.28 0.56
N LEU A 533 12.22 9.64 1.38
CA LEU A 533 11.79 8.25 1.19
C LEU A 533 11.25 7.98 -0.23
N PHE A 534 10.61 8.97 -0.85
CA PHE A 534 10.10 8.88 -2.21
C PHE A 534 11.19 8.76 -3.28
N ASP A 535 12.42 9.17 -2.99
CA ASP A 535 13.54 9.20 -3.94
C ASP A 535 14.16 7.81 -4.15
N ILE A 536 13.89 6.86 -3.25
CA ILE A 536 14.51 5.54 -3.25
C ILE A 536 14.03 4.68 -4.43
N LEU A 537 12.71 4.51 -4.63
CA LEU A 537 12.22 3.73 -5.77
C LEU A 537 12.70 4.31 -7.12
N PRO A 538 12.59 5.62 -7.43
CA PRO A 538 13.17 6.19 -8.64
C PRO A 538 14.66 5.88 -8.82
N THR A 539 15.44 5.85 -7.74
CA THR A 539 16.86 5.48 -7.76
C THR A 539 17.06 4.00 -8.08
N ILE A 540 16.26 3.11 -7.47
CA ILE A 540 16.25 1.67 -7.78
C ILE A 540 15.91 1.44 -9.26
N LEU A 541 14.90 2.14 -9.80
CA LEU A 541 14.51 2.00 -11.20
C LEU A 541 15.66 2.36 -12.16
N ASP A 542 16.39 3.45 -11.87
CA ASP A 542 17.55 3.84 -12.68
C ASP A 542 18.67 2.79 -12.63
N LEU A 543 18.95 2.24 -11.45
CA LEU A 543 19.97 1.19 -11.26
C LEU A 543 19.60 -0.13 -11.95
N LEU A 544 18.31 -0.47 -12.01
CA LEU A 544 17.79 -1.64 -12.72
C LEU A 544 17.60 -1.39 -14.23
N GLY A 545 17.94 -0.20 -14.73
CA GLY A 545 17.79 0.17 -16.14
C GLY A 545 16.33 0.25 -16.59
N LEU A 546 15.40 0.58 -15.69
CA LEU A 546 13.98 0.67 -15.95
C LEU A 546 13.54 2.13 -16.23
N PRO A 547 12.46 2.34 -17.00
CA PRO A 547 12.02 3.69 -17.35
C PRO A 547 11.52 4.48 -16.12
N PRO A 548 11.71 5.81 -16.07
CA PRO A 548 11.10 6.62 -15.03
C PRO A 548 9.57 6.60 -15.15
N ALA A 549 8.85 6.66 -14.02
CA ALA A 549 7.40 6.72 -13.99
C ALA A 549 6.91 8.11 -13.56
N LYS A 550 5.89 8.64 -14.25
CA LYS A 550 5.37 10.01 -14.05
C LYS A 550 4.55 10.17 -12.77
N ASP A 551 4.02 9.09 -12.25
CA ASP A 551 3.18 9.05 -11.07
C ASP A 551 3.97 8.89 -9.77
N LEU A 552 5.30 8.79 -9.83
CA LEU A 552 6.18 8.79 -8.66
C LEU A 552 6.54 10.25 -8.29
N PRO A 553 6.29 10.70 -7.05
CA PRO A 553 6.59 12.07 -6.61
C PRO A 553 8.08 12.32 -6.36
N GLY A 554 8.86 11.27 -6.06
CA GLY A 554 10.29 11.37 -5.79
C GLY A 554 11.15 11.49 -7.03
N ARG A 555 12.43 11.83 -6.82
CA ARG A 555 13.43 11.99 -7.87
C ARG A 555 14.60 11.06 -7.61
N SER A 556 15.06 10.39 -8.66
CA SER A 556 16.23 9.53 -8.57
C SER A 556 17.47 10.33 -8.15
N LEU A 557 18.28 9.73 -7.28
CA LEU A 557 19.55 10.25 -6.77
C LEU A 557 20.68 10.13 -7.82
N ARG A 558 20.39 10.46 -9.08
CA ARG A 558 21.31 10.34 -10.23
C ARG A 558 22.62 11.11 -10.05
N SER A 559 22.64 12.14 -9.20
CA SER A 559 23.87 12.86 -8.85
C SER A 559 24.91 11.96 -8.19
N ALA A 560 24.46 10.90 -7.50
CA ALA A 560 25.30 9.87 -6.88
C ALA A 560 25.90 8.88 -7.89
N LEU A 561 25.40 8.85 -9.14
CA LEU A 561 25.70 7.79 -10.10
C LEU A 561 26.63 8.29 -11.21
N ASP A 562 27.43 7.38 -11.76
CA ASP A 562 28.27 7.60 -12.94
C ASP A 562 27.42 8.00 -14.16
N PRO A 563 27.69 9.14 -14.85
CA PRO A 563 26.90 9.53 -16.01
C PRO A 563 27.08 8.56 -17.18
N SER A 564 28.24 7.89 -17.26
CA SER A 564 28.51 6.87 -18.28
C SER A 564 27.61 5.65 -18.10
N PHE A 565 27.37 5.23 -16.86
CA PHE A 565 26.41 4.17 -16.52
C PHE A 565 24.98 4.54 -16.92
N LEU A 566 24.56 5.75 -16.56
CA LEU A 566 23.21 6.24 -16.83
C LEU A 566 22.91 6.39 -18.33
N GLY A 567 23.95 6.51 -19.17
CA GLY A 567 23.83 6.73 -20.61
C GLY A 567 23.31 8.13 -20.97
N GLY A 568 23.56 8.56 -22.22
CA GLY A 568 23.17 9.89 -22.70
C GLY A 568 21.66 10.05 -22.97
N SER A 569 20.95 8.97 -23.29
CA SER A 569 19.51 8.98 -23.57
C SER A 569 18.70 8.44 -22.39
N LYS A 570 17.92 9.30 -21.72
CA LYS A 570 16.92 8.85 -20.74
C LYS A 570 15.89 7.98 -21.44
N LEU A 571 15.57 6.82 -20.87
CA LEU A 571 14.44 6.02 -21.30
C LEU A 571 13.16 6.88 -21.27
N PRO A 572 12.26 6.74 -22.25
CA PRO A 572 11.03 7.52 -22.27
C PRO A 572 10.19 7.21 -21.02
N PRO A 573 9.66 8.23 -20.33
CA PRO A 573 8.91 8.01 -19.10
C PRO A 573 7.58 7.30 -19.37
N ILE A 574 7.25 6.32 -18.55
CA ILE A 574 5.95 5.64 -18.54
C ILE A 574 4.96 6.37 -17.61
N ALA A 575 3.67 6.12 -17.79
CA ALA A 575 2.64 6.73 -16.94
C ALA A 575 2.72 6.18 -15.50
N SER A 576 2.73 4.84 -15.37
CA SER A 576 2.76 4.15 -14.09
C SER A 576 3.23 2.70 -14.27
N TYR A 577 3.91 2.15 -13.27
CA TYR A 577 4.23 0.72 -13.20
C TYR A 577 3.01 -0.14 -12.90
N GLU A 578 1.96 0.43 -12.31
CA GLU A 578 0.73 -0.29 -11.99
C GLU A 578 0.07 -0.90 -13.22
N ALA A 579 0.31 -0.31 -14.40
CA ALA A 579 -0.24 -0.80 -15.65
C ALA A 579 0.37 -2.13 -16.12
N TYR A 580 1.59 -2.47 -15.70
CA TYR A 580 2.35 -3.58 -16.26
C TYR A 580 2.19 -4.86 -15.46
N GLY A 581 1.96 -6.00 -16.12
CA GLY A 581 1.87 -7.31 -15.46
C GLY A 581 0.57 -7.52 -14.68
N ASP A 582 0.55 -8.56 -13.85
CA ASP A 582 -0.67 -8.89 -13.11
C ASP A 582 -0.96 -7.80 -12.07
N PRO A 583 -2.22 -7.37 -11.91
CA PRO A 583 -2.62 -6.56 -10.77
C PRO A 583 -2.19 -7.26 -9.48
N LEU A 584 -1.83 -6.47 -8.45
CA LEU A 584 -1.70 -7.03 -7.11
C LEU A 584 -2.99 -7.78 -6.79
N ARG A 585 -2.87 -9.02 -6.29
CA ARG A 585 -4.02 -9.86 -5.97
C ARG A 585 -4.95 -9.06 -5.06
N ALA A 586 -6.13 -8.72 -5.58
CA ALA A 586 -7.21 -8.23 -4.73
C ALA A 586 -7.61 -9.39 -3.84
N SER A 587 -7.55 -9.20 -2.52
CA SER A 587 -7.98 -10.12 -1.45
C SER A 587 -8.83 -11.30 -1.95
N THR A 588 -8.19 -12.40 -2.38
CA THR A 588 -8.93 -13.62 -2.73
C THR A 588 -9.40 -14.25 -1.43
N GLU A 589 -10.66 -14.64 -1.39
CA GLU A 589 -11.48 -15.08 -0.24
C GLU A 589 -10.85 -16.17 0.66
N ASN A 590 -9.71 -16.74 0.30
CA ASN A 590 -9.11 -17.90 0.97
C ASN A 590 -8.06 -17.59 2.06
N ALA A 591 -7.66 -16.34 2.27
CA ALA A 591 -6.79 -16.01 3.43
C ALA A 591 -7.54 -16.15 4.78
N ALA A 592 -8.88 -16.19 4.76
CA ALA A 592 -9.70 -16.36 5.96
C ALA A 592 -9.62 -17.78 6.58
N GLN A 593 -9.06 -18.77 5.88
CA GLN A 593 -8.98 -20.15 6.39
C GLN A 593 -7.57 -20.55 6.86
N GLY A 594 -6.55 -19.74 6.60
CA GLY A 594 -5.16 -19.98 7.03
C GLY A 594 -4.68 -19.04 8.14
N ALA A 595 -5.51 -18.08 8.57
CA ALA A 595 -5.13 -17.13 9.61
C ALA A 595 -4.72 -17.87 10.89
N SER A 596 -3.44 -17.77 11.26
CA SER A 596 -3.10 -17.82 12.68
C SER A 596 -4.04 -16.85 13.39
N PRO A 597 -4.76 -17.25 14.44
CA PRO A 597 -5.62 -16.33 15.16
C PRO A 597 -4.72 -15.22 15.71
N ASP A 598 -4.81 -14.04 15.10
CA ASP A 598 -4.23 -12.82 15.63
C ASP A 598 -4.72 -12.71 17.08
N SER A 599 -3.83 -12.88 18.06
CA SER A 599 -4.25 -12.89 19.46
C SER A 599 -4.77 -11.50 19.83
N GLU A 600 -5.82 -11.42 20.64
CA GLU A 600 -6.32 -10.13 21.16
C GLU A 600 -5.19 -9.32 21.81
N ALA A 601 -4.22 -9.99 22.44
CA ALA A 601 -3.02 -9.40 23.01
C ALA A 601 -2.13 -8.68 21.97
N MET A 602 -2.02 -9.21 20.76
CA MET A 602 -1.28 -8.56 19.68
C MET A 602 -1.99 -7.31 19.18
N VAL A 603 -3.31 -7.38 18.95
CA VAL A 603 -4.09 -6.21 18.52
C VAL A 603 -4.04 -5.11 19.57
N GLU A 604 -4.10 -5.46 20.85
CA GLU A 604 -4.01 -4.49 21.94
C GLU A 604 -2.60 -3.88 22.06
N THR A 605 -1.55 -4.68 21.89
CA THR A 605 -0.17 -4.17 21.81
C THR A 605 -0.03 -3.18 20.67
N LEU A 606 -0.56 -3.52 19.49
CA LEU A 606 -0.50 -2.68 18.30
C LEU A 606 -1.28 -1.37 18.44
N ARG A 607 -2.43 -1.36 19.11
CA ARG A 607 -3.17 -0.13 19.44
C ARG A 607 -2.38 0.81 20.34
N SER A 608 -1.51 0.28 21.20
CA SER A 608 -0.68 1.10 22.08
C SER A 608 0.49 1.78 21.37
N LEU A 609 0.79 1.42 20.11
CA LEU A 609 1.93 1.95 19.35
C LEU A 609 1.61 3.25 18.58
N GLY A 610 0.35 3.65 18.49
CA GLY A 610 -0.11 4.82 17.72
C GLY A 610 -1.59 4.75 17.39
#